data_AF-A0A4P5YC30-F1
#
_entry.id   AF-A0A4P5YC30-F1
#
_cell.length_a   1.000
_cell.length_b   1.000
_cell.length_c   1.000
_cell.angle_alpha   90.00
_cell.angle_beta   90.00
_cell.angle_gamma   90.00
#
_symmetry.space_group_name_H-M   'P 1'
#
loop_
_entity.id
_entity.type
_entity.pdbx_description
1 polymer ?
#
loop_
_entity_poly.entity_id
_entity_poly.type
_entity_poly.pdbx_seq_one_letter_code
_entity_poly.pdbx_strand_id
1 'polypeptide(L)'
;MSKVIEPTNVFPVSEISESGFGKDLLTEVLRKGSRERLAHAVEQEVQEWLRERSALRDERGRKLVVRNGYLPERTILTGIGPVEVRQPRVQDRRLIEEREQFSSKILPPYLRKTKSLEELIPWLSLKGISTGGFQEALHALVGPECPGLSANTITRLKEVWQQEYDVWSKRSLVGKEYVYVWADGIYSNVRLEDDRVCLLVLIGVTTAGQRSCWPSRRAIARAKNLGRTTPRSIPRPPTA
;
A
#
# COMPACT_ATOMS: atom_id res chain seq x y z
N MET A 1 1.69 -2.76 -49.59
CA MET A 1 0.68 -1.83 -49.05
C MET A 1 0.79 -1.83 -47.54
N SER A 2 1.62 -0.95 -46.99
CA SER A 2 1.83 -0.82 -45.55
C SER A 2 0.61 -0.10 -44.96
N LYS A 3 -0.16 -0.79 -44.10
CA LYS A 3 -1.19 -0.14 -43.29
C LYS A 3 -0.49 0.89 -42.40
N VAL A 4 -0.65 2.17 -42.74
CA VAL A 4 -0.35 3.27 -41.84
C VAL A 4 -1.22 3.04 -40.60
N ILE A 5 -0.57 2.73 -39.48
CA ILE A 5 -1.23 2.68 -38.17
C ILE A 5 -1.47 4.14 -37.81
N GLU A 6 -2.69 4.65 -38.04
CA GLU A 6 -3.06 5.95 -37.51
C GLU A 6 -2.97 5.89 -35.97
N PRO A 7 -2.21 6.78 -35.32
CA PRO A 7 -2.17 6.82 -33.86
C PRO A 7 -3.56 7.22 -33.37
N THR A 8 -4.33 6.25 -32.86
CA THR A 8 -5.73 6.43 -32.38
C THR A 8 -5.83 7.28 -31.10
N ASN A 9 -4.78 8.03 -30.73
CA ASN A 9 -4.80 8.94 -29.60
C ASN A 9 -3.77 10.06 -29.83
N VAL A 10 -4.10 10.99 -30.74
CA VAL A 10 -3.36 12.23 -30.88
C VAL A 10 -3.77 13.13 -29.71
N PHE A 11 -2.94 13.21 -28.67
CA PHE A 11 -3.14 14.20 -27.60
C PHE A 11 -2.97 15.59 -28.21
N PRO A 12 -4.01 16.45 -28.25
CA PRO A 12 -3.86 17.79 -28.78
C PRO A 12 -2.99 18.61 -27.80
N VAL A 13 -1.75 18.86 -28.19
CA VAL A 13 -0.78 19.65 -27.40
C VAL A 13 -1.29 21.08 -27.15
N SER A 14 -2.17 21.58 -28.03
CA SER A 14 -2.76 22.92 -27.95
C SER A 14 -3.71 23.14 -26.78
N GLU A 15 -4.32 22.09 -26.20
CA GLU A 15 -5.18 22.23 -25.01
C GLU A 15 -4.37 22.41 -23.70
N ILE A 16 -3.06 22.10 -23.72
CA ILE A 16 -2.20 22.08 -22.53
C ILE A 16 -1.60 23.47 -22.26
N SER A 17 -1.45 24.30 -23.30
CA SER A 17 -0.76 25.59 -23.22
C SER A 17 -1.55 26.72 -22.53
N GLU A 18 -2.85 26.55 -22.25
CA GLU A 18 -3.64 27.55 -21.50
C GLU A 18 -3.47 27.43 -19.97
N SER A 19 -2.84 26.35 -19.50
CA SER A 19 -2.52 26.11 -18.09
C SER A 19 -1.19 26.77 -17.71
N GLY A 20 -1.26 27.94 -17.06
CA GLY A 20 -0.15 28.84 -16.75
C GLY A 20 1.14 28.26 -16.12
N PHE A 21 2.20 29.08 -16.21
CA PHE A 21 3.51 28.89 -15.58
C PHE A 21 3.38 28.41 -14.12
N GLY A 22 3.84 27.19 -13.83
CA GLY A 22 3.83 26.60 -12.49
C GLY A 22 3.12 25.24 -12.37
N LYS A 23 2.39 24.81 -13.40
CA LYS A 23 1.81 23.46 -13.46
C LYS A 23 2.78 22.47 -14.11
N ASP A 24 2.91 21.29 -13.50
CA ASP A 24 3.66 20.16 -14.07
C ASP A 24 2.89 19.57 -15.27
N LEU A 25 3.15 20.13 -16.45
CA LEU A 25 2.51 19.74 -17.71
C LEU A 25 2.74 18.26 -18.05
N LEU A 26 3.90 17.71 -17.68
CA LEU A 26 4.20 16.30 -17.90
C LEU A 26 3.23 15.43 -17.08
N THR A 27 3.06 15.75 -15.80
CA THR A 27 2.11 15.04 -14.94
C THR A 27 0.66 15.21 -15.40
N GLU A 28 0.27 16.38 -15.90
CA GLU A 28 -1.08 16.58 -16.48
C GLU A 28 -1.32 15.68 -17.70
N VAL A 29 -0.36 15.60 -18.64
CA VAL A 29 -0.43 14.71 -19.80
C VAL A 29 -0.52 13.24 -19.38
N LEU A 30 0.35 12.82 -18.46
CA LEU A 30 0.36 11.45 -17.95
C LEU A 30 -0.96 11.10 -17.25
N ARG A 31 -1.55 12.04 -16.49
CA ARG A 31 -2.82 11.85 -15.80
C ARG A 31 -3.98 11.73 -16.78
N LYS A 32 -4.06 12.60 -17.80
CA LYS A 32 -5.07 12.53 -18.88
C LYS A 32 -4.96 11.19 -19.62
N GLY A 33 -3.76 10.82 -20.07
CA GLY A 33 -3.54 9.55 -20.76
C GLY A 33 -3.81 8.32 -19.89
N SER A 34 -3.50 8.39 -18.60
CA SER A 34 -3.81 7.30 -17.66
C SER A 34 -5.31 7.12 -17.46
N ARG A 35 -6.08 8.21 -17.38
CA ARG A 35 -7.55 8.17 -17.28
C ARG A 35 -8.17 7.47 -18.49
N GLU A 36 -7.80 7.91 -19.70
CA GLU A 36 -8.29 7.34 -20.95
C GLU A 36 -7.93 5.86 -21.07
N ARG A 37 -6.67 5.52 -20.79
CA ARG A 37 -6.18 4.15 -20.91
C ARG A 37 -6.79 3.22 -19.89
N LEU A 38 -6.99 3.67 -18.66
CA LEU A 38 -7.68 2.91 -17.62
C LEU A 38 -9.15 2.68 -17.99
N ALA A 39 -9.85 3.71 -18.48
CA ALA A 39 -11.23 3.59 -18.95
C ALA A 39 -11.33 2.58 -20.11
N HIS A 40 -10.41 2.64 -21.07
CA HIS A 40 -10.36 1.68 -22.18
C HIS A 40 -10.11 0.24 -21.69
N ALA A 41 -9.17 0.04 -20.77
CA ALA A 41 -8.86 -1.28 -20.25
C ALA A 41 -10.05 -1.91 -19.50
N VAL A 42 -10.77 -1.11 -18.72
CA VAL A 42 -11.97 -1.56 -18.00
C VAL A 42 -13.14 -1.84 -18.96
N GLU A 43 -13.28 -1.04 -20.02
CA GLU A 43 -14.25 -1.32 -21.07
C GLU A 43 -13.92 -2.64 -21.79
N GLN A 44 -12.65 -2.88 -22.13
CA GLN A 44 -12.21 -4.15 -22.74
C GLN A 44 -12.53 -5.35 -21.85
N GLU A 45 -12.24 -5.26 -20.55
CA GLU A 45 -12.56 -6.32 -19.59
C GLU A 45 -14.07 -6.64 -19.55
N VAL A 46 -14.93 -5.61 -19.57
CA VAL A 46 -16.38 -5.80 -19.65
C VAL A 46 -16.79 -6.41 -20.99
N GLN A 47 -16.19 -5.97 -22.10
CA GLN A 47 -16.49 -6.53 -23.42
C GLN A 47 -16.08 -7.99 -23.55
N GLU A 48 -14.98 -8.39 -22.91
CA GLU A 48 -14.53 -9.79 -22.83
C GLU A 48 -15.53 -10.62 -22.01
N TRP A 49 -15.91 -10.12 -20.83
CA TRP A 49 -16.91 -10.77 -19.98
C TRP A 49 -18.26 -11.00 -20.69
N LEU A 50 -18.72 -10.01 -21.47
CA LEU A 50 -19.94 -10.10 -22.27
C LEU A 50 -19.80 -11.05 -23.47
N ARG A 51 -18.61 -11.13 -24.08
CA ARG A 51 -18.33 -12.04 -25.20
C ARG A 51 -18.39 -13.49 -24.77
N GLU A 52 -17.76 -13.82 -23.64
CA GLU A 52 -17.80 -15.17 -23.04
C GLU A 52 -19.24 -15.64 -22.78
N ARG A 53 -20.14 -14.71 -22.42
CA ARG A 53 -21.54 -14.99 -22.06
C ARG A 53 -22.53 -14.72 -23.20
N SER A 54 -22.05 -14.53 -24.41
CA SER A 54 -22.88 -14.15 -25.57
C SER A 54 -23.86 -15.22 -26.02
N ALA A 55 -23.60 -16.49 -25.67
CA ALA A 55 -24.48 -17.63 -25.92
C ALA A 55 -25.68 -17.68 -24.98
N LEU A 56 -25.62 -17.02 -23.81
CA LEU A 56 -26.70 -17.00 -22.83
C LEU A 56 -27.85 -16.11 -23.32
N ARG A 57 -28.91 -16.75 -23.81
CA ARG A 57 -30.08 -16.09 -24.39
C ARG A 57 -31.37 -16.64 -23.82
N ASP A 58 -32.40 -15.80 -23.76
CA ASP A 58 -33.76 -16.22 -23.42
C ASP A 58 -34.42 -16.98 -24.59
N GLU A 59 -35.61 -17.54 -24.34
CA GLU A 59 -36.45 -18.22 -25.35
C GLU A 59 -36.81 -17.32 -26.55
N ARG A 60 -36.71 -16.00 -26.39
CA ARG A 60 -36.97 -14.98 -27.42
C ARG A 60 -35.68 -14.53 -28.12
N GLY A 61 -34.55 -15.19 -27.87
CA GLY A 61 -33.24 -14.91 -28.47
C GLY A 61 -32.53 -13.65 -27.93
N ARG A 62 -33.02 -13.01 -26.87
CA ARG A 62 -32.41 -11.82 -26.25
C ARG A 62 -31.28 -12.24 -25.33
N LYS A 63 -30.19 -11.47 -25.31
CA LYS A 63 -29.05 -11.71 -24.40
C LYS A 63 -29.49 -11.56 -22.94
N LEU A 64 -29.12 -12.53 -22.10
CA LEU A 64 -29.40 -12.50 -20.66
C LEU A 64 -28.40 -11.65 -19.88
N VAL A 65 -27.15 -11.57 -20.35
CA VAL A 65 -26.10 -10.73 -19.77
C VAL A 65 -25.90 -9.52 -20.67
N VAL A 66 -26.18 -8.33 -20.15
CA VAL A 66 -26.16 -7.08 -20.92
C VAL A 66 -25.40 -5.98 -20.19
N ARG A 67 -24.81 -5.07 -20.97
CA ARG A 67 -24.32 -3.79 -20.45
C ARG A 67 -25.53 -2.92 -20.05
N ASN A 68 -25.50 -2.36 -18.84
CA ASN A 68 -26.56 -1.49 -18.33
C ASN A 68 -25.96 -0.20 -17.72
N GLY A 69 -25.44 0.66 -18.61
CA GLY A 69 -24.85 1.94 -18.23
C GLY A 69 -23.52 1.80 -17.51
N TYR A 70 -23.34 2.60 -16.47
CA TYR A 70 -22.09 2.74 -15.72
C TYR A 70 -22.37 2.87 -14.22
N LEU A 71 -21.41 2.43 -13.41
CA LEU A 71 -21.36 2.76 -11.99
C LEU A 71 -21.02 4.26 -11.80
N PRO A 72 -21.27 4.82 -10.59
CA PRO A 72 -20.80 6.15 -10.25
C PRO A 72 -19.30 6.28 -10.49
N GLU A 73 -18.87 7.45 -10.95
CA GLU A 73 -17.45 7.76 -11.09
C GLU A 73 -16.76 7.71 -9.73
N ARG A 74 -15.52 7.24 -9.73
CA ARG A 74 -14.69 7.22 -8.53
C ARG A 74 -13.28 7.68 -8.84
N THR A 75 -12.70 8.38 -7.87
CA THR A 75 -11.30 8.80 -7.90
C THR A 75 -10.42 7.76 -7.24
N ILE A 76 -9.32 7.41 -7.91
CA ILE A 76 -8.28 6.51 -7.41
C ILE A 76 -7.00 7.31 -7.26
N LEU A 77 -6.42 7.28 -6.07
CA LEU A 77 -5.16 7.95 -5.79
C LEU A 77 -3.99 7.11 -6.31
N THR A 78 -3.21 7.70 -7.21
CA THR A 78 -2.03 7.07 -7.85
C THR A 78 -0.77 7.88 -7.58
N GLY A 79 0.40 7.35 -7.99
CA GLY A 79 1.67 8.08 -7.87
C GLY A 79 1.76 9.36 -8.71
N ILE A 80 0.88 9.54 -9.71
CA ILE A 80 0.78 10.76 -10.52
C ILE A 80 -0.40 11.65 -10.09
N GLY A 81 -0.95 11.39 -8.91
CA GLY A 81 -2.12 12.07 -8.34
C GLY A 81 -3.44 11.34 -8.57
N PRO A 82 -4.57 12.02 -8.35
CA PRO A 82 -5.90 11.44 -8.49
C PRO A 82 -6.25 11.14 -9.95
N VAL A 83 -6.76 9.94 -10.21
CA VAL A 83 -7.28 9.50 -11.52
C VAL A 83 -8.74 9.09 -11.34
N GLU A 84 -9.63 9.78 -12.04
CA GLU A 84 -11.06 9.49 -12.05
C GLU A 84 -11.38 8.39 -13.06
N VAL A 85 -12.25 7.46 -12.68
CA VAL A 85 -12.67 6.38 -13.58
C VAL A 85 -14.12 6.00 -13.37
N ARG A 86 -14.79 5.74 -14.48
CA ARG A 86 -16.18 5.30 -14.54
C ARG A 86 -16.26 3.90 -15.11
N GLN A 87 -16.60 2.93 -14.26
CA GLN A 87 -16.67 1.52 -14.65
C GLN A 87 -18.00 1.20 -15.34
N PRO A 88 -18.02 0.55 -16.52
CA PRO A 88 -19.24 0.07 -17.14
C PRO A 88 -19.94 -0.97 -16.26
N ARG A 89 -21.26 -0.90 -16.20
CA ARG A 89 -22.06 -1.82 -15.40
C ARG A 89 -22.57 -2.95 -16.26
N VAL A 90 -22.41 -4.18 -15.77
CA VAL A 90 -23.01 -5.38 -16.35
C VAL A 90 -24.22 -5.78 -15.51
N GLN A 91 -25.31 -6.11 -16.19
CA GLN A 91 -26.50 -6.69 -15.59
C GLN A 91 -26.70 -8.09 -16.15
N ASP A 92 -26.57 -9.08 -15.27
CA ASP A 92 -27.03 -10.43 -15.51
C ASP A 92 -28.52 -10.52 -15.15
N ARG A 93 -29.34 -10.99 -16.09
CA ARG A 93 -30.80 -11.16 -15.99
C ARG A 93 -31.24 -12.62 -15.81
N ARG A 94 -30.29 -13.56 -15.65
CA ARG A 94 -30.60 -14.95 -15.29
C ARG A 94 -31.34 -15.05 -13.95
N LEU A 95 -31.93 -16.22 -13.68
CA LEU A 95 -32.51 -16.56 -12.40
C LEU A 95 -31.46 -16.41 -11.27
N ILE A 96 -31.92 -16.13 -10.05
CA ILE A 96 -31.05 -15.77 -8.92
C ILE A 96 -29.96 -16.82 -8.67
N GLU A 97 -30.29 -18.11 -8.83
CA GLU A 97 -29.38 -19.24 -8.57
C GLU A 97 -28.24 -19.35 -9.61
N GLU A 98 -28.45 -18.87 -10.83
CA GLU A 98 -27.46 -18.92 -11.92
C GLU A 98 -26.77 -17.58 -12.17
N ARG A 99 -27.16 -16.54 -11.41
CA ARG A 99 -26.73 -15.17 -11.66
C ARG A 99 -25.29 -14.96 -11.21
N GLU A 100 -24.45 -14.49 -12.12
CA GLU A 100 -23.07 -14.11 -11.82
C GLU A 100 -22.93 -12.60 -11.77
N GLN A 101 -22.26 -12.10 -10.73
CA GLN A 101 -21.90 -10.69 -10.63
C GLN A 101 -20.55 -10.45 -11.29
N PHE A 102 -20.51 -9.51 -12.23
CA PHE A 102 -19.25 -9.04 -12.78
C PHE A 102 -18.45 -8.30 -11.70
N SER A 103 -17.24 -8.77 -11.43
CA SER A 103 -16.25 -8.09 -10.60
C SER A 103 -15.00 -7.81 -11.43
N SER A 104 -14.63 -6.55 -11.54
CA SER A 104 -13.45 -6.14 -12.31
C SER A 104 -12.17 -6.53 -11.59
N LYS A 105 -11.23 -7.16 -12.31
CA LYS A 105 -9.88 -7.49 -11.84
C LYS A 105 -8.99 -6.25 -11.82
N ILE A 106 -9.16 -5.35 -12.80
CA ILE A 106 -8.43 -4.08 -12.90
C ILE A 106 -8.91 -3.11 -11.82
N LEU A 107 -10.23 -3.06 -11.62
CA LEU A 107 -10.91 -2.11 -10.75
C LEU A 107 -11.79 -2.81 -9.71
N PRO A 108 -11.21 -3.51 -8.72
CA PRO A 108 -11.97 -4.14 -7.66
C PRO A 108 -12.92 -3.18 -6.93
N PRO A 109 -14.02 -3.69 -6.34
CA PRO A 109 -14.89 -2.89 -5.49
C PRO A 109 -14.11 -2.16 -4.39
N TYR A 110 -14.47 -0.91 -4.12
CA TYR A 110 -13.87 -0.08 -3.06
C TYR A 110 -12.39 0.26 -3.20
N LEU A 111 -11.72 -0.09 -4.31
CA LEU A 111 -10.36 0.39 -4.59
C LEU A 111 -10.35 1.93 -4.61
N ARG A 112 -9.51 2.52 -3.75
CA ARG A 112 -9.31 3.98 -3.63
C ARG A 112 -7.88 4.43 -3.92
N LYS A 113 -6.90 3.54 -3.84
CA LYS A 113 -5.48 3.86 -3.98
C LYS A 113 -4.74 2.72 -4.68
N THR A 114 -3.62 3.05 -5.30
CA THR A 114 -2.69 2.05 -5.85
C THR A 114 -1.88 1.37 -4.74
N LYS A 115 -1.50 0.11 -4.94
CA LYS A 115 -0.69 -0.66 -3.97
C LYS A 115 0.65 0.02 -3.66
N SER A 116 1.31 0.59 -4.67
CA SER A 116 2.58 1.29 -4.50
C SER A 116 2.47 2.45 -3.50
N LEU A 117 1.34 3.16 -3.47
CA LEU A 117 1.11 4.23 -2.50
C LEU A 117 0.82 3.69 -1.09
N GLU A 118 0.11 2.57 -1.00
CA GLU A 118 -0.15 1.90 0.28
C GLU A 118 1.12 1.34 0.90
N GLU A 119 2.06 0.84 0.09
CA GLU A 119 3.38 0.33 0.50
C GLU A 119 4.35 1.46 0.87
N LEU A 120 4.24 2.64 0.23
CA LEU A 120 5.07 3.80 0.54
C LEU A 120 4.88 4.29 1.99
N ILE A 121 3.66 4.22 2.51
CA ILE A 121 3.30 4.79 3.82
C ILE A 121 4.03 4.09 4.98
N PRO A 122 4.04 2.75 5.08
CA PRO A 122 4.89 2.07 6.05
C PRO A 122 6.37 2.41 5.90
N TRP A 123 6.87 2.54 4.66
CA TRP A 123 8.28 2.86 4.41
C TRP A 123 8.68 4.25 4.93
N LEU A 124 7.85 5.27 4.68
CA LEU A 124 8.05 6.61 5.24
C LEU A 124 8.03 6.59 6.78
N SER A 125 7.24 5.70 7.38
CA SER A 125 7.21 5.52 8.84
C SER A 125 8.54 4.99 9.37
N LEU A 126 9.16 4.03 8.66
CA LEU A 126 10.51 3.54 9.00
C LEU A 126 11.58 4.61 8.85
N LYS A 127 11.39 5.56 7.94
CA LYS A 127 12.30 6.71 7.78
C LYS A 127 12.10 7.80 8.84
N GLY A 128 11.19 7.60 9.78
CA GLY A 128 10.98 8.53 10.90
C GLY A 128 10.09 9.71 10.57
N ILE A 129 9.35 9.66 9.46
CA ILE A 129 8.36 10.69 9.15
C ILE A 129 7.18 10.53 10.11
N SER A 130 6.82 11.62 10.79
CA SER A 130 5.68 11.65 11.71
C SER A 130 4.36 11.57 10.92
N THR A 131 3.28 11.06 11.52
CA THR A 131 1.95 10.95 10.86
C THR A 131 1.48 12.27 10.22
N GLY A 132 1.80 13.42 10.83
CA GLY A 132 1.51 14.74 10.25
C GLY A 132 2.41 15.08 9.04
N GLY A 133 3.69 14.71 9.10
CA GLY A 133 4.63 14.90 7.98
C GLY A 133 4.32 14.05 6.73
N PHE A 134 3.48 13.01 6.84
CA PHE A 134 3.02 12.26 5.67
C PHE A 134 2.19 13.11 4.74
N GLN A 135 1.29 13.93 5.27
CA GLN A 135 0.41 14.74 4.44
C GLN A 135 1.24 15.74 3.65
N GLU A 136 2.21 16.40 4.29
CA GLU A 136 3.13 17.32 3.64
C GLU A 136 4.01 16.63 2.58
N ALA A 137 4.65 15.51 2.94
CA ALA A 137 5.50 14.76 2.02
C ALA A 137 4.72 14.21 0.80
N LEU A 138 3.49 13.76 1.01
CA LEU A 138 2.65 13.24 -0.07
C LEU A 138 2.06 14.38 -0.89
N HIS A 139 1.65 15.50 -0.29
CA HIS A 139 1.18 16.67 -1.04
C HIS A 139 2.24 17.18 -2.03
N ALA A 140 3.52 17.14 -1.64
CA ALA A 140 4.61 17.52 -2.54
C ALA A 140 4.77 16.56 -3.74
N LEU A 141 4.40 15.28 -3.59
CA LEU A 141 4.57 14.26 -4.62
C LEU A 141 3.34 14.09 -5.52
N VAL A 142 2.15 14.03 -4.93
CA VAL A 142 0.88 13.69 -5.63
C VAL A 142 -0.07 14.89 -5.76
N GLY A 143 0.31 16.05 -5.23
CA GLY A 143 -0.44 17.31 -5.30
C GLY A 143 -1.33 17.56 -4.08
N PRO A 144 -1.92 18.77 -3.96
CA PRO A 144 -2.74 19.16 -2.81
C PRO A 144 -4.05 18.36 -2.68
N GLU A 145 -4.52 17.78 -3.78
CA GLU A 145 -5.74 16.98 -3.88
C GLU A 145 -5.46 15.50 -3.52
N CYS A 146 -5.22 15.22 -2.23
CA CYS A 146 -4.95 13.87 -1.72
C CYS A 146 -6.08 13.30 -0.82
N PRO A 147 -7.30 13.08 -1.36
CA PRO A 147 -8.36 12.48 -0.57
C PRO A 147 -7.98 11.03 -0.18
N GLY A 148 -8.11 10.71 1.11
CA GLY A 148 -7.95 9.34 1.61
C GLY A 148 -6.59 9.00 2.25
N LEU A 149 -5.79 10.01 2.61
CA LEU A 149 -4.55 9.85 3.41
C LEU A 149 -4.66 10.55 4.77
N SER A 150 -5.81 10.39 5.43
CA SER A 150 -5.99 10.89 6.80
C SER A 150 -5.09 10.13 7.78
N ALA A 151 -4.81 10.75 8.94
CA ALA A 151 -4.09 10.10 10.03
C ALA A 151 -4.69 8.71 10.38
N ASN A 152 -6.01 8.58 10.40
CA ASN A 152 -6.69 7.31 10.64
C ASN A 152 -6.40 6.27 9.55
N THR A 153 -6.31 6.69 8.28
CA THR A 153 -5.96 5.78 7.18
C THR A 153 -4.52 5.29 7.31
N ILE A 154 -3.60 6.17 7.70
CA ILE A 154 -2.20 5.82 7.96
C ILE A 154 -2.11 4.83 9.13
N THR A 155 -2.83 5.07 10.24
CA THR A 155 -2.86 4.16 11.38
C THR A 155 -3.38 2.78 10.97
N ARG A 156 -4.47 2.70 10.19
CA ARG A 156 -5.01 1.43 9.69
C ARG A 156 -4.02 0.69 8.79
N LEU A 157 -3.31 1.41 7.92
CA LEU A 157 -2.28 0.79 7.06
C LEU A 157 -1.11 0.23 7.88
N LYS A 158 -0.77 0.85 9.02
CA LYS A 158 0.23 0.34 9.96
C LYS A 158 -0.24 -0.91 10.73
N GLU A 159 -1.54 -1.20 10.81
CA GLU A 159 -2.04 -2.39 11.52
C GLU A 159 -1.54 -3.70 10.91
N VAL A 160 -1.36 -3.76 9.59
CA VAL A 160 -0.78 -4.92 8.92
C VAL A 160 0.63 -5.20 9.47
N TRP A 161 1.43 -4.15 9.63
CA TRP A 161 2.78 -4.25 10.17
C TRP A 161 2.79 -4.52 11.68
N GLN A 162 1.78 -4.04 12.41
CA GLN A 162 1.60 -4.42 13.80
C GLN A 162 1.34 -5.92 13.94
N GLN A 163 0.55 -6.51 13.04
CA GLN A 163 0.33 -7.96 13.00
C GLN A 163 1.61 -8.72 12.64
N GLU A 164 2.36 -8.25 11.63
CA GLU A 164 3.67 -8.84 11.28
C GLU A 164 4.66 -8.76 12.45
N TYR A 165 4.71 -7.63 13.16
CA TYR A 165 5.50 -7.47 14.37
C TYR A 165 5.05 -8.43 15.47
N ASP A 166 3.74 -8.60 15.67
CA ASP A 166 3.21 -9.52 16.67
C ASP A 166 3.59 -10.97 16.35
N VAL A 167 3.53 -11.36 15.09
CA VAL A 167 3.99 -12.69 14.63
C VAL A 167 5.49 -12.83 14.81
N TRP A 168 6.27 -11.86 14.34
CA TRP A 168 7.73 -11.88 14.41
C TRP A 168 8.23 -11.90 15.84
N SER A 169 7.62 -11.13 16.73
CA SER A 169 7.97 -11.11 18.15
C SER A 169 7.62 -12.44 18.83
N LYS A 170 6.61 -13.19 18.34
CA LYS A 170 6.10 -14.47 18.88
C LYS A 170 6.83 -15.68 18.30
N ARG A 171 7.71 -15.48 17.32
CA ARG A 171 8.38 -16.58 16.63
C ARG A 171 9.18 -17.45 17.60
N SER A 172 9.14 -18.76 17.35
CA SER A 172 9.90 -19.72 18.15
C SER A 172 11.41 -19.53 17.91
N LEU A 173 12.17 -19.60 19.00
CA LEU A 173 13.64 -19.67 18.96
C LEU A 173 14.14 -21.11 19.21
N VAL A 174 13.24 -22.08 19.30
CA VAL A 174 13.58 -23.49 19.51
C VAL A 174 14.47 -23.99 18.37
N GLY A 175 15.52 -24.74 18.71
CA GLY A 175 16.49 -25.27 17.76
C GLY A 175 17.53 -24.28 17.25
N LYS A 176 17.55 -23.04 17.77
CA LYS A 176 18.60 -22.06 17.47
C LYS A 176 19.63 -22.03 18.59
N GLU A 177 20.87 -22.40 18.26
CA GLU A 177 22.00 -22.30 19.16
C GLU A 177 22.68 -20.95 19.01
N TYR A 178 22.59 -20.12 20.05
CA TYR A 178 23.23 -18.81 20.11
C TYR A 178 24.51 -18.89 20.93
N VAL A 179 25.64 -18.52 20.33
CA VAL A 179 26.95 -18.50 21.00
C VAL A 179 27.10 -17.25 21.87
N TYR A 180 26.56 -16.13 21.37
CA TYR A 180 26.55 -14.85 22.08
C TYR A 180 25.15 -14.26 22.01
N VAL A 181 24.70 -13.68 23.13
CA VAL A 181 23.51 -12.85 23.22
C VAL A 181 23.87 -11.62 24.04
N TRP A 182 23.51 -10.44 23.55
CA TRP A 182 23.58 -9.21 24.32
C TRP A 182 22.24 -8.50 24.35
N ALA A 183 22.05 -7.68 25.37
CA ALA A 183 20.87 -6.87 25.57
C ALA A 183 21.26 -5.38 25.52
N ASP A 184 20.49 -4.60 24.78
CA ASP A 184 20.67 -3.15 24.67
C ASP A 184 19.35 -2.43 24.98
N GLY A 185 19.44 -1.26 25.62
CA GLY A 185 18.31 -0.48 26.09
C GLY A 185 18.21 0.86 25.35
N ILE A 186 17.14 1.05 24.58
CA ILE A 186 16.88 2.29 23.85
C ILE A 186 15.87 3.12 24.65
N TYR A 187 16.34 4.24 25.17
CA TYR A 187 15.50 5.18 25.91
C TYR A 187 14.69 6.04 24.95
N SER A 188 13.37 6.10 25.16
CA SER A 188 12.45 6.95 24.40
C SER A 188 11.59 7.79 25.33
N ASN A 189 11.45 9.06 24.98
CA ASN A 189 10.56 9.99 25.69
C ASN A 189 9.16 9.86 25.10
N VAL A 190 8.38 8.91 25.61
CA VAL A 190 6.98 8.70 25.23
C VAL A 190 6.09 9.36 26.28
N ARG A 191 5.08 10.13 25.84
CA ARG A 191 4.09 10.79 26.73
C ARG A 191 3.04 9.80 27.27
N LEU A 192 3.47 8.60 27.69
CA LEU A 192 2.52 7.59 28.20
C LEU A 192 2.33 7.67 29.73
N GLU A 193 3.25 8.30 30.47
CA GLU A 193 3.19 8.67 31.91
C GLU A 193 4.52 9.36 32.30
N ASP A 194 4.66 9.88 33.53
CA ASP A 194 5.84 10.63 34.05
C ASP A 194 7.20 9.87 34.02
N ASP A 195 7.22 8.61 33.57
CA ASP A 195 8.40 7.75 33.54
C ASP A 195 8.97 7.58 32.13
N ARG A 196 10.29 7.66 31.99
CA ARG A 196 11.00 7.35 30.74
C ARG A 196 10.83 5.88 30.38
N VAL A 197 10.40 5.60 29.15
CA VAL A 197 10.26 4.25 28.61
C VAL A 197 11.59 3.79 28.02
N CYS A 198 12.06 2.61 28.45
CA CYS A 198 13.22 1.95 27.86
C CYS A 198 12.77 0.72 27.07
N LEU A 199 13.12 0.67 25.78
CA LEU A 199 12.91 -0.48 24.90
C LEU A 199 14.14 -1.39 24.98
N LEU A 200 13.96 -2.60 25.51
CA LEU A 200 15.04 -3.60 25.55
C LEU A 200 15.05 -4.44 24.27
N VAL A 201 16.19 -4.42 23.58
CA VAL A 201 16.47 -5.19 22.36
C VAL A 201 17.49 -6.28 22.68
N LEU A 202 17.19 -7.52 22.31
CA LEU A 202 18.12 -8.63 22.39
C LEU A 202 18.68 -8.93 21.01
N ILE A 203 19.99 -9.12 20.92
CA ILE A 203 20.67 -9.50 19.70
C ILE A 203 21.53 -10.72 19.99
N GLY A 204 21.37 -11.77 19.20
CA GLY A 204 22.14 -13.00 19.29
C GLY A 204 22.84 -13.37 17.99
N VAL A 205 23.94 -14.10 18.12
CA VAL A 205 24.72 -14.66 17.01
C VAL A 205 24.66 -16.18 17.09
N THR A 206 24.26 -16.84 16.02
CA THR A 206 24.21 -18.31 15.96
C THR A 206 25.60 -18.92 15.77
N THR A 207 25.72 -20.23 15.95
CA THR A 207 26.94 -21.01 15.63
C THR A 207 27.38 -20.84 14.17
N ALA A 208 26.44 -20.62 13.25
CA ALA A 208 26.69 -20.30 11.85
C ALA A 208 27.07 -18.83 11.59
N GLY A 209 27.26 -18.01 12.63
CA GLY A 209 27.62 -16.60 12.51
C GLY A 209 26.45 -15.67 12.12
N GLN A 210 25.21 -16.15 12.08
CA GLN A 210 24.06 -15.33 11.70
C GLN A 210 23.56 -14.49 12.88
N ARG A 211 23.42 -13.18 12.65
CA ARG A 211 22.84 -12.25 13.62
C ARG A 211 21.31 -12.31 13.58
N SER A 212 20.68 -12.40 14.73
CA SER A 212 19.23 -12.30 14.89
C SER A 212 18.92 -11.32 16.02
N CYS A 213 17.96 -10.43 15.83
CA CYS A 213 17.41 -9.62 16.92
C CYS A 213 16.00 -10.08 17.29
N TRP A 214 15.58 -9.78 18.52
CA TRP A 214 14.19 -9.96 18.96
C TRP A 214 13.86 -8.93 20.05
N PRO A 215 12.58 -8.52 20.14
CA PRO A 215 12.16 -7.55 21.12
C PRO A 215 11.93 -8.28 22.45
N SER A 216 12.24 -7.62 23.57
CA SER A 216 11.85 -8.17 24.87
C SER A 216 10.35 -8.01 25.08
N ARG A 217 9.64 -9.14 25.20
CA ARG A 217 8.18 -9.19 25.46
C ARG A 217 7.77 -8.58 26.82
N ARG A 218 8.71 -8.39 27.74
CA ARG A 218 8.45 -8.00 29.15
C ARG A 218 9.12 -6.70 29.57
N ALA A 219 9.85 -6.01 28.70
CA ALA A 219 10.62 -4.84 29.11
C ALA A 219 10.11 -3.56 28.44
N ILE A 220 8.93 -3.12 28.85
CA ILE A 220 8.78 -1.71 29.20
C ILE A 220 9.20 -1.65 30.67
N ALA A 221 10.51 -1.58 30.91
CA ALA A 221 10.99 -1.35 32.27
C ALA A 221 10.79 0.13 32.58
N ARG A 222 10.04 0.47 33.64
CA ARG A 222 10.08 1.82 34.21
C ARG A 222 11.51 2.06 34.65
N ALA A 223 12.22 2.93 33.94
CA ALA A 223 13.62 3.23 34.23
C ALA A 223 13.71 4.17 35.45
N LYS A 224 13.32 3.70 36.63
CA LYS A 224 13.70 4.32 37.89
C LYS A 224 15.00 3.64 38.35
N ASN A 225 16.12 4.34 38.16
CA ASN A 225 17.46 3.99 38.65
C ASN A 225 18.21 2.82 37.99
N LEU A 226 18.17 2.70 36.65
CA LEU A 226 19.24 1.98 35.94
C LEU A 226 20.34 2.98 35.58
N GLY A 227 21.31 3.14 36.49
CA GLY A 227 22.52 3.93 36.23
C GLY A 227 23.23 3.44 34.98
N ARG A 228 23.80 4.37 34.21
CA ARG A 228 24.67 4.09 33.06
C ARG A 228 25.80 3.15 33.51
N THR A 229 25.65 1.86 33.27
CA THR A 229 26.75 0.92 33.37
C THR A 229 27.42 0.86 32.01
N THR A 230 28.60 1.46 31.91
CA THR A 230 29.51 1.28 30.78
C THR A 230 29.83 -0.22 30.62
N PRO A 231 30.09 -0.70 29.40
CA PRO A 231 30.33 -2.11 29.15
C PRO A 231 31.62 -2.52 29.88
N ARG A 232 31.51 -3.37 30.92
CA ARG A 232 32.65 -4.09 31.47
C ARG A 232 32.89 -5.31 30.59
N SER A 233 34.06 -5.36 29.95
CA SER A 233 34.59 -6.56 29.34
C SER A 233 34.72 -7.65 30.41
N ILE A 234 34.17 -8.84 30.13
CA ILE A 234 34.35 -10.04 30.96
C ILE A 234 35.77 -10.59 30.65
N PRO A 235 36.56 -10.99 31.65
CA PRO A 235 37.93 -11.47 31.43
C PRO A 235 37.93 -12.79 30.64
N ARG A 236 38.92 -12.93 29.74
CA ARG A 236 39.12 -14.15 28.94
C ARG A 236 39.45 -15.35 29.86
N PRO A 237 38.98 -16.56 29.54
CA PRO A 237 39.37 -17.75 30.29
C PRO A 237 40.88 -18.03 30.11
N PRO A 238 41.54 -18.60 31.14
CA PRO A 238 42.96 -18.93 31.06
C PRO A 238 43.19 -19.99 29.98
N THR A 239 44.19 -19.74 29.15
CA THR A 239 44.69 -20.70 28.16
C THR A 239 45.47 -21.77 28.92
N ALA A 240 45.23 -23.04 28.58
CA ALA A 240 45.97 -24.19 29.11
C ALA A 240 47.45 -24.14 28.72
#